data_AF-A0A9Q0QX23-F1
#
_entry.id   AF-A0A9Q0QX23-F1
#
_cell.length_a   1.000
_cell.length_b   1.000
_cell.length_c   1.000
_cell.angle_alpha   90.00
_cell.angle_beta   90.00
_cell.angle_gamma   90.00
#
_symmetry.space_group_name_H-M   'P 1'
#
loop_
_entity.id
_entity.type
_entity.pdbx_description
1 polymer ?
#
loop_
_entity_poly.entity_id
_entity_poly.type
_entity_poly.pdbx_seq_one_letter_code
_entity_poly.pdbx_strand_id
1 'polypeptide(L)'
;MHVVLFFVTTISISSLFQGVSADYGDRASKSSSSPFEIALENLQKQLDYKFQSGGLLRRAMTHPSFSGENNKALSILGIRVMETSVALSSLSRNTEISAKELNRLLIDVSEENACAADGLRLGLQNVVRVSSKTNASMPLIVCGAFRAVFGAIAVDATTVDAASKVFWIVHGDGDLPLLSS
;
A
#
# COMPACT_ATOMS: atom_id res chain seq x y z
N MET A 1 -5.19 -36.55 45.99
CA MET A 1 -6.53 -36.55 46.60
C MET A 1 -6.47 -35.66 47.82
N HIS A 2 -6.99 -34.43 47.75
CA HIS A 2 -7.56 -33.65 48.86
C HIS A 2 -8.24 -32.42 48.25
N VAL A 3 -9.56 -32.53 48.17
CA VAL A 3 -10.51 -31.54 47.70
C VAL A 3 -10.77 -30.60 48.88
N VAL A 4 -10.57 -29.30 48.70
CA VAL A 4 -11.03 -28.29 49.65
C VAL A 4 -12.27 -27.63 49.06
N LEU A 5 -13.41 -28.04 49.59
CA LEU A 5 -14.74 -27.49 49.30
C LEU A 5 -14.92 -26.23 50.17
N PHE A 6 -15.08 -25.05 49.56
CA PHE A 6 -15.57 -23.86 50.25
C PHE A 6 -16.96 -23.51 49.73
N PHE A 7 -17.97 -23.84 50.53
CA PHE A 7 -19.30 -23.24 50.46
C PHE A 7 -19.23 -21.86 51.13
N VAL A 8 -19.53 -20.80 50.38
CA VAL A 8 -19.91 -19.52 50.98
C VAL A 8 -21.15 -19.00 50.26
N THR A 9 -22.16 -18.77 51.08
CA THR A 9 -23.55 -18.40 50.82
C THR A 9 -23.70 -17.05 50.15
N THR A 10 -24.63 -16.97 49.21
CA THR A 10 -25.09 -15.75 48.54
C THR A 10 -25.75 -14.79 49.53
N ILE A 11 -25.24 -13.57 49.64
CA ILE A 11 -25.96 -12.45 50.28
C ILE A 11 -26.43 -11.53 49.16
N SER A 12 -27.75 -11.52 48.93
CA SER A 12 -28.42 -10.54 48.06
C SER A 12 -28.56 -9.23 48.82
N ILE A 13 -27.94 -8.16 48.32
CA ILE A 13 -28.24 -6.78 48.73
C ILE A 13 -28.83 -6.07 47.52
N SER A 14 -30.15 -6.06 47.45
CA SER A 14 -30.93 -5.21 46.57
C SER A 14 -30.83 -3.76 47.03
N SER A 15 -30.09 -2.93 46.30
CA SER A 15 -30.09 -1.48 46.48
C SER A 15 -30.79 -0.84 45.27
N LEU A 16 -32.00 -0.35 45.51
CA LEU A 16 -32.69 0.59 44.64
C LEU A 16 -31.87 1.89 44.58
N PHE A 17 -31.28 2.19 43.44
CA PHE A 17 -30.95 3.56 43.05
C PHE A 17 -31.54 3.79 41.65
N GLN A 18 -32.73 4.39 41.65
CA GLN A 18 -33.27 5.08 40.49
C GLN A 18 -32.51 6.41 40.35
N GLY A 19 -31.95 6.69 39.16
CA GLY A 19 -31.39 8.01 38.89
C GLY A 19 -30.50 8.07 37.65
N VAL A 20 -31.10 8.55 36.56
CA VAL A 20 -30.45 9.08 35.33
C VAL A 20 -29.87 8.03 34.38
N SER A 21 -30.71 7.55 33.46
CA SER A 21 -30.26 7.02 32.18
C SER A 21 -29.64 8.16 31.37
N ALA A 22 -28.31 8.33 31.47
CA ALA A 22 -27.56 8.98 30.41
C ALA A 22 -27.49 7.97 29.26
N ASP A 23 -28.40 8.15 28.29
CA ASP A 23 -28.30 7.59 26.95
C ASP A 23 -27.05 8.15 26.28
N TYR A 24 -25.88 7.59 26.63
CA TYR A 24 -24.65 7.81 25.90
C TYR A 24 -24.69 6.85 24.71
N GLY A 25 -25.55 7.22 23.75
CA GLY A 25 -25.64 6.56 22.47
C GLY A 25 -24.24 6.34 21.93
N ASP A 26 -23.92 5.08 21.73
CA ASP A 26 -22.76 4.57 21.00
C ASP A 26 -22.87 5.05 19.54
N ARG A 27 -22.59 6.34 19.33
CA ARG A 27 -22.15 6.84 18.04
C ARG A 27 -20.68 6.51 17.96
N ALA A 28 -20.38 5.27 17.57
CA ALA A 28 -19.17 4.95 16.84
C ALA A 28 -18.88 6.13 15.90
N SER A 29 -17.79 6.84 16.19
CA SER A 29 -17.41 8.04 15.44
C SER A 29 -17.19 7.62 13.99
N LYS A 30 -18.13 7.98 13.11
CA LYS A 30 -17.79 8.18 11.71
C LYS A 30 -16.84 9.37 11.68
N SER A 31 -15.56 9.09 11.95
CA SER A 31 -14.46 10.02 11.73
C SER A 31 -14.59 10.50 10.28
N SER A 32 -14.82 11.79 10.09
CA SER A 32 -14.72 12.42 8.78
C SER A 32 -13.26 12.32 8.33
N SER A 33 -12.92 11.24 7.62
CA SER A 33 -11.58 11.00 7.08
C SER A 33 -11.10 12.24 6.32
N SER A 34 -9.83 12.63 6.52
CA SER A 34 -9.26 13.77 5.80
C SER A 34 -9.27 13.54 4.28
N PRO A 35 -9.25 14.59 3.44
CA PRO A 35 -9.19 14.42 1.98
C PRO A 35 -8.04 13.51 1.53
N PHE A 36 -6.92 13.56 2.24
CA PHE A 36 -5.77 12.69 1.97
C PHE A 36 -6.07 11.22 2.31
N GLU A 37 -6.72 10.92 3.43
CA GLU A 37 -7.12 9.53 3.75
C GLU A 37 -8.09 8.97 2.71
N ILE A 38 -9.06 9.76 2.26
CA ILE A 38 -10.01 9.36 1.22
C ILE A 38 -9.26 9.06 -0.09
N ALA A 39 -8.27 9.87 -0.45
CA ALA A 39 -7.43 9.63 -1.62
C ALA A 39 -6.63 8.33 -1.49
N LEU A 40 -6.08 8.02 -0.30
CA LEU A 40 -5.38 6.75 -0.06
C LEU A 40 -6.33 5.55 -0.10
N GLU A 41 -7.55 5.66 0.43
CA GLU A 41 -8.58 4.62 0.32
C GLU A 41 -8.97 4.36 -1.15
N ASN A 42 -9.12 5.42 -1.95
CA ASN A 42 -9.41 5.27 -3.38
C ASN A 42 -8.23 4.69 -4.16
N LEU A 43 -6.99 5.04 -3.79
CA LEU A 43 -5.80 4.46 -4.39
C LEU A 43 -5.73 2.95 -4.11
N GLN A 44 -6.01 2.50 -2.88
CA GLN A 44 -6.08 1.06 -2.56
C GLN A 44 -7.09 0.30 -3.41
N LYS A 45 -8.26 0.90 -3.69
CA LYS A 45 -9.26 0.32 -4.60
C LYS A 45 -8.76 0.22 -6.04
N GLN A 46 -8.08 1.26 -6.54
CA GLN A 46 -7.50 1.24 -7.89
C GLN A 46 -6.39 0.20 -8.04
N LEU A 47 -5.62 -0.03 -6.97
CA LEU A 47 -4.56 -1.02 -6.92
C LEU A 47 -5.07 -2.45 -6.71
N ASP A 48 -6.36 -2.63 -6.41
CA ASP A 48 -6.92 -3.89 -5.90
C ASP A 48 -6.08 -4.50 -4.75
N TYR A 49 -5.57 -3.63 -3.86
CA TYR A 49 -4.71 -4.02 -2.75
C TYR A 49 -5.06 -3.26 -1.48
N LYS A 50 -5.38 -3.99 -0.41
CA LYS A 50 -5.66 -3.44 0.91
C LYS A 50 -4.44 -3.58 1.82
N PHE A 51 -3.86 -2.45 2.21
CA PHE A 51 -2.72 -2.42 3.12
C PHE A 51 -3.11 -2.90 4.52
N GLN A 52 -2.27 -3.73 5.11
CA GLN A 52 -2.37 -4.10 6.52
C GLN A 52 -1.90 -2.93 7.40
N SER A 53 -0.82 -2.27 6.98
CA SER A 53 -0.28 -1.07 7.58
C SER A 53 -0.51 0.14 6.67
N GLY A 54 -1.60 0.88 6.89
CA GLY A 54 -1.90 2.11 6.14
C GLY A 54 -0.80 3.17 6.22
N GLY A 55 0.08 3.10 7.24
CA GLY A 55 1.26 3.95 7.37
C GLY A 55 2.27 3.77 6.22
N LEU A 56 2.36 2.57 5.62
CA LEU A 56 3.25 2.31 4.48
C LEU A 56 2.77 3.04 3.22
N LEU A 57 1.48 3.00 2.92
CA LEU A 57 0.92 3.72 1.78
C LEU A 57 1.01 5.24 1.96
N ARG A 58 0.74 5.74 3.17
CA ARG A 58 0.97 7.15 3.53
C ARG A 58 2.42 7.56 3.25
N ARG A 59 3.38 6.73 3.67
CA ARG A 59 4.80 7.00 3.46
C ARG A 59 5.18 6.95 1.98
N ALA A 60 4.63 6.00 1.21
CA ALA A 60 4.83 5.92 -0.24
C ALA A 60 4.34 7.19 -0.96
N MET A 61 3.23 7.77 -0.50
CA MET A 61 2.65 9.02 -1.02
C MET A 61 3.24 10.29 -0.38
N THR A 62 4.42 10.22 0.22
CA THR A 62 5.09 11.38 0.84
C THR A 62 6.48 11.60 0.23
N HIS A 63 6.67 12.70 -0.50
CA HIS A 63 7.94 13.06 -1.11
C HIS A 63 8.94 13.62 -0.06
N PRO A 64 10.27 13.48 -0.23
CA PRO A 64 11.26 14.04 0.71
C PRO A 64 11.20 15.55 0.91
N SER A 65 10.63 16.30 -0.05
CA SER A 65 10.41 17.75 0.15
C SER A 65 9.29 18.05 1.14
N PHE A 66 8.40 17.09 1.41
CA PHE A 66 7.29 17.24 2.36
C PHE A 66 7.67 16.84 3.79
N SER A 67 8.40 15.72 3.96
CA SER A 67 8.76 15.17 5.28
C SER A 67 10.04 14.33 5.23
N GLY A 68 10.72 14.18 6.38
CA GLY A 68 11.79 13.20 6.57
C GLY A 68 11.30 11.75 6.56
N GLU A 69 10.05 11.53 6.95
CA GLU A 69 9.35 10.25 6.79
C GLU A 69 8.74 10.18 5.39
N ASN A 70 9.54 9.70 4.43
CA ASN A 70 9.19 9.78 3.01
C ASN A 70 9.42 8.48 2.26
N ASN A 71 9.10 8.55 0.97
CA ASN A 71 9.06 7.44 0.04
C ASN A 71 10.40 7.04 -0.57
N LYS A 72 11.52 7.72 -0.25
CA LYS A 72 12.79 7.50 -0.96
C LYS A 72 13.28 6.05 -0.84
N ALA A 73 13.31 5.51 0.37
CA ALA A 73 13.72 4.12 0.60
C ALA A 73 12.77 3.11 -0.09
N LEU A 74 11.46 3.34 0.00
CA LEU A 74 10.45 2.50 -0.66
C LEU A 74 10.58 2.55 -2.18
N SER A 75 10.90 3.72 -2.76
CA SER A 75 11.10 3.88 -4.21
C SER A 75 12.31 3.07 -4.72
N ILE A 76 13.35 2.92 -3.91
CA ILE A 76 14.55 2.13 -4.24
C ILE A 76 14.22 0.63 -4.23
N LEU A 77 13.40 0.17 -3.28
CA LEU A 77 12.90 -1.21 -3.30
C LEU A 77 11.96 -1.43 -4.49
N GLY A 78 11.05 -0.47 -4.73
CA GLY A 78 10.03 -0.55 -5.78
C GLY A 78 10.58 -0.73 -7.18
N ILE A 79 11.64 -0.01 -7.56
CA ILE A 79 12.28 -0.20 -8.86
C ILE A 79 12.80 -1.64 -9.03
N ARG A 80 13.34 -2.25 -7.97
CA ARG A 80 13.79 -3.65 -8.01
C ARG A 80 12.63 -4.63 -8.13
N VAL A 81 11.50 -4.36 -7.47
CA VAL A 81 10.27 -5.14 -7.63
C VAL A 81 9.80 -5.10 -9.09
N MET A 82 9.75 -3.91 -9.71
CA MET A 82 9.32 -3.76 -11.11
C MET A 82 10.25 -4.50 -12.07
N GLU A 83 11.56 -4.28 -11.97
CA GLU A 83 12.57 -4.96 -12.79
C GLU A 83 12.48 -6.49 -12.61
N THR A 84 12.36 -6.97 -11.36
CA THR A 84 12.24 -8.41 -11.08
C THR A 84 10.96 -8.99 -11.69
N SER A 85 9.86 -8.25 -11.63
CA SER A 85 8.57 -8.68 -12.22
C SER A 85 8.68 -8.87 -13.73
N VAL A 86 9.31 -7.92 -14.42
CA VAL A 86 9.56 -8.01 -15.87
C VAL A 86 10.57 -9.11 -16.20
N ALA A 87 11.65 -9.23 -15.44
CA ALA A 87 12.66 -10.26 -15.64
C ALA A 87 12.07 -11.67 -15.53
N LEU A 88 11.38 -11.92 -14.41
CA LEU A 88 10.76 -13.21 -14.13
C LEU A 88 9.73 -13.58 -15.19
N SER A 89 8.86 -12.63 -15.56
CA SER A 89 7.85 -12.84 -16.60
C SER A 89 8.48 -13.14 -17.97
N SER A 90 9.56 -12.44 -18.33
CA SER A 90 10.25 -12.62 -19.60
C SER A 90 10.94 -13.99 -19.68
N LEU A 91 11.69 -14.36 -18.64
CA LEU A 91 12.39 -15.66 -18.57
C LEU A 91 11.43 -16.84 -18.46
N SER A 92 10.28 -16.66 -17.81
CA SER A 92 9.25 -17.71 -17.71
C SER A 92 8.58 -18.00 -19.06
N ARG A 93 8.52 -17.01 -19.96
CA ARG A 93 7.96 -17.17 -21.32
C ARG A 93 9.01 -17.62 -22.33
N ASN A 94 10.24 -17.17 -22.17
CA ASN A 94 11.35 -17.50 -23.06
C ASN A 94 12.67 -17.57 -22.28
N THR A 95 13.10 -18.80 -21.97
CA THR A 95 14.37 -19.05 -21.27
C THR A 95 15.59 -18.72 -22.11
N GLU A 96 15.45 -18.62 -23.44
CA GLU A 96 16.52 -18.31 -24.40
C GLU A 96 16.64 -16.80 -24.69
N ILE A 97 15.92 -15.93 -23.97
CA ILE A 97 16.06 -14.49 -24.11
C ILE A 97 17.52 -14.06 -23.87
N SER A 98 18.08 -13.29 -24.81
CA SER A 98 19.45 -12.81 -24.65
C SER A 98 19.57 -11.83 -23.48
N ALA A 99 20.71 -11.84 -22.78
CA ALA A 99 20.97 -10.88 -21.70
C ALA A 99 20.85 -9.41 -22.15
N LYS A 100 21.21 -9.12 -23.41
CA LYS A 100 21.05 -7.78 -24.01
C LYS A 100 19.58 -7.37 -24.09
N GLU A 101 18.73 -8.27 -24.58
CA GLU A 101 17.30 -7.99 -24.71
C GLU A 101 16.63 -7.88 -23.33
N LEU A 102 16.95 -8.79 -22.41
CA LEU A 102 16.44 -8.71 -21.05
C LEU A 102 16.81 -7.36 -20.40
N ASN A 103 18.08 -6.94 -20.47
CA ASN A 103 18.52 -5.66 -19.93
C ASN A 103 17.79 -4.47 -20.57
N ARG A 104 17.47 -4.52 -21.86
CA ARG A 104 16.66 -3.49 -22.51
C ARG A 104 15.28 -3.39 -21.86
N LEU A 105 14.58 -4.51 -21.67
CA LEU A 105 13.26 -4.52 -21.01
C LEU A 105 13.31 -3.96 -19.58
N LEU A 106 14.39 -4.27 -18.84
CA LEU A 106 14.59 -3.74 -17.48
C LEU A 106 14.82 -2.23 -17.46
N ILE A 107 15.59 -1.72 -18.42
CA ILE A 107 15.79 -0.27 -18.58
C ILE A 107 14.45 0.39 -18.95
N ASP A 108 13.72 -0.17 -19.91
CA ASP A 108 12.48 0.41 -20.41
C ASP A 108 11.41 0.49 -19.31
N VAL A 109 11.20 -0.56 -18.50
CA VAL A 109 10.21 -0.54 -17.39
C VAL A 109 10.62 0.39 -16.25
N SER A 110 11.91 0.58 -16.05
CA SER A 110 12.45 1.41 -14.96
C SER A 110 12.74 2.84 -15.38
N GLU A 111 12.54 3.20 -16.65
CA GLU A 111 12.78 4.55 -17.16
C GLU A 111 11.79 5.56 -16.55
N GLU A 112 12.26 6.79 -16.27
CA GLU A 112 11.49 7.78 -15.51
C GLU A 112 10.16 8.15 -16.18
N ASN A 113 10.14 8.35 -17.49
CA ASN A 113 8.93 8.71 -18.20
C ASN A 113 7.96 7.53 -18.26
N ALA A 114 8.44 6.29 -18.39
CA ALA A 114 7.61 5.08 -18.37
C ALA A 114 6.84 4.96 -17.04
N CYS A 115 7.53 4.95 -15.90
CA CYS A 115 6.86 4.88 -14.58
C CYS A 115 6.06 6.14 -14.25
N ALA A 116 6.45 7.31 -14.75
CA ALA A 116 5.66 8.52 -14.57
C ALA A 116 4.34 8.44 -15.33
N ALA A 117 4.32 7.90 -16.56
CA ALA A 117 3.11 7.73 -17.35
C ALA A 117 2.09 6.83 -16.62
N ASP A 118 2.53 5.71 -16.06
CA ASP A 118 1.67 4.84 -15.26
C ASP A 118 1.18 5.52 -13.97
N GLY A 119 2.06 6.23 -13.28
CA GLY A 119 1.68 7.00 -12.10
C GLY A 119 0.68 8.12 -12.40
N LEU A 120 0.78 8.77 -13.56
CA LEU A 120 -0.19 9.78 -14.00
C LEU A 120 -1.54 9.16 -14.32
N ARG A 121 -1.57 7.97 -14.94
CA ARG A 121 -2.80 7.21 -15.21
C ARG A 121 -3.52 6.80 -13.93
N LEU A 122 -2.77 6.47 -12.87
CA LEU A 122 -3.30 6.25 -11.51
C LEU A 122 -3.67 7.55 -10.77
N GLY A 123 -3.38 8.72 -11.34
CA GLY A 123 -3.66 10.01 -10.71
C GLY A 123 -2.76 10.35 -9.51
N LEU A 124 -1.56 9.75 -9.41
CA LEU A 124 -0.68 9.91 -8.24
C LEU A 124 -0.22 11.35 -8.00
N GLN A 125 -0.17 12.19 -9.03
CA GLN A 125 0.12 13.62 -8.91
C GLN A 125 -0.89 14.36 -8.02
N ASN A 126 -2.11 13.82 -7.87
CA ASN A 126 -3.15 14.38 -7.02
C ASN A 126 -3.14 13.82 -5.59
N VAL A 127 -2.32 12.79 -5.34
CA VAL A 127 -2.25 12.07 -4.05
C VAL A 127 -0.93 12.37 -3.33
N VAL A 128 0.18 12.43 -4.06
CA VAL A 128 1.51 12.61 -3.49
C VAL A 128 1.62 13.96 -2.76
N ARG A 129 2.05 13.90 -1.51
CA ARG A 129 2.31 15.11 -0.70
C ARG A 129 3.70 15.64 -1.02
N VAL A 130 3.75 16.92 -1.37
CA VAL A 130 4.95 17.68 -1.69
C VAL A 130 4.92 19.03 -0.98
N SER A 131 6.07 19.67 -0.75
CA SER A 131 6.06 21.05 -0.23
C SER A 131 5.54 22.05 -1.26
N SER A 132 5.17 23.24 -0.79
CA SER A 132 4.62 24.32 -1.64
C SER A 132 5.52 24.79 -2.78
N LYS A 133 6.83 24.49 -2.71
CA LYS A 133 7.82 24.85 -3.75
C LYS A 133 8.07 23.71 -4.75
N THR A 134 7.42 22.57 -4.60
CA THR A 134 7.64 21.38 -5.38
C THR A 134 6.40 21.08 -6.22
N ASN A 135 6.58 20.86 -7.52
CA ASN A 135 5.50 20.51 -8.42
C ASN A 135 5.25 18.99 -8.39
N ALA A 136 4.11 18.56 -7.83
CA ALA A 136 3.73 17.14 -7.71
C ALA A 136 3.64 16.40 -9.05
N SER A 137 3.40 17.11 -10.15
CA SER A 137 3.27 16.53 -11.49
C SER A 137 4.60 16.34 -12.23
N MET A 138 5.74 16.64 -11.60
CA MET A 138 7.06 16.37 -12.20
C MET A 138 7.26 14.86 -12.40
N PRO A 139 7.73 14.40 -13.58
CA PRO A 139 7.92 12.98 -13.87
C PRO A 139 8.70 12.22 -12.79
N LEU A 140 9.86 12.74 -12.37
CA LEU A 140 10.64 12.25 -11.23
C LEU A 140 9.81 11.97 -9.96
N ILE A 141 8.88 12.86 -9.61
CA ILE A 141 8.10 12.76 -8.36
C ILE A 141 7.00 11.72 -8.51
N VAL A 142 6.28 11.76 -9.63
CA VAL A 142 5.22 10.80 -9.93
C VAL A 142 5.81 9.39 -10.03
N CYS A 143 6.91 9.23 -10.76
CA CYS A 143 7.62 7.96 -10.86
C CYS A 143 8.16 7.49 -9.51
N GLY A 144 8.73 8.40 -8.70
CA GLY A 144 9.19 8.07 -7.35
C GLY A 144 8.06 7.55 -6.45
N ALA A 145 6.90 8.20 -6.50
CA ALA A 145 5.69 7.75 -5.79
C ALA A 145 5.18 6.41 -6.33
N PHE A 146 5.14 6.22 -7.65
CA PHE A 146 4.73 4.98 -8.31
C PHE A 146 5.60 3.80 -7.86
N ARG A 147 6.93 3.92 -7.97
CA ARG A 147 7.88 2.91 -7.46
C ARG A 147 7.63 2.64 -5.97
N ALA A 148 7.46 3.71 -5.17
CA ALA A 148 7.27 3.55 -3.74
C ALA A 148 6.00 2.81 -3.35
N VAL A 149 4.93 2.84 -4.15
CA VAL A 149 3.73 2.00 -3.93
C VAL A 149 4.12 0.52 -3.94
N PHE A 150 4.83 0.05 -4.96
CA PHE A 150 5.22 -1.36 -5.05
C PHE A 150 6.25 -1.76 -3.99
N GLY A 151 7.17 -0.85 -3.64
CA GLY A 151 8.04 -1.05 -2.48
C GLY A 151 7.26 -1.16 -1.16
N ALA A 152 6.21 -0.36 -0.99
CA ALA A 152 5.35 -0.42 0.19
C ALA A 152 4.54 -1.72 0.24
N ILE A 153 3.98 -2.17 -0.89
CA ILE A 153 3.26 -3.45 -0.98
C ILE A 153 4.18 -4.61 -0.65
N ALA A 154 5.41 -4.62 -1.17
CA ALA A 154 6.37 -5.69 -0.89
C ALA A 154 6.73 -5.79 0.61
N VAL A 155 6.84 -4.64 1.29
CA VAL A 155 7.07 -4.59 2.75
C VAL A 155 5.82 -5.01 3.53
N ASP A 156 4.64 -4.54 3.12
CA ASP A 156 3.36 -4.83 3.79
C ASP A 156 2.98 -6.31 3.69
N ALA A 157 3.17 -6.91 2.51
CA ALA A 157 2.90 -8.32 2.24
C ALA A 157 4.07 -9.25 2.61
N THR A 158 5.24 -8.69 2.94
CA THR A 158 6.50 -9.43 3.19
C THR A 158 6.99 -10.31 2.02
N THR A 159 6.51 -10.04 0.81
CA THR A 159 6.89 -10.77 -0.41
C THR A 159 6.90 -9.86 -1.64
N VAL A 160 7.83 -10.13 -2.56
CA VAL A 160 7.88 -9.46 -3.87
C VAL A 160 6.71 -9.91 -4.75
N ASP A 161 6.24 -11.15 -4.63
CA ASP A 161 5.21 -11.72 -5.51
C ASP A 161 3.87 -10.98 -5.42
N ALA A 162 3.47 -10.56 -4.21
CA ALA A 162 2.26 -9.77 -4.02
C ALA A 162 2.37 -8.40 -4.74
N ALA A 163 3.53 -7.75 -4.62
CA ALA A 163 3.77 -6.48 -5.30
C ALA A 163 3.86 -6.66 -6.83
N SER A 164 4.45 -7.75 -7.31
CA SER A 164 4.49 -8.11 -8.74
C SER A 164 3.10 -8.33 -9.33
N LYS A 165 2.19 -8.99 -8.61
CA LYS A 165 0.79 -9.19 -9.04
C LYS A 165 0.08 -7.84 -9.23
N VAL A 166 0.19 -6.96 -8.24
CA VAL A 166 -0.40 -5.61 -8.31
C VAL A 166 0.27 -4.78 -9.40
N PHE A 167 1.58 -4.90 -9.57
CA PHE A 167 2.31 -4.22 -10.64
C PHE A 167 1.77 -4.59 -12.01
N TRP A 168 1.50 -5.86 -12.30
CA TRP A 168 0.94 -6.27 -13.58
C TRP A 168 -0.50 -5.79 -13.82
N ILE A 169 -1.33 -5.70 -12.78
CA ILE A 169 -2.68 -5.11 -12.87
C ILE A 169 -2.61 -3.64 -13.30
N VAL A 170 -1.60 -2.93 -12.79
CA VAL A 170 -1.44 -1.51 -13.06
C VAL A 170 -0.74 -1.29 -14.40
N HIS A 171 0.41 -1.93 -14.63
CA HIS A 171 1.32 -1.65 -15.76
C HIS A 171 0.88 -2.29 -17.09
N GLY A 172 0.24 -3.46 -17.06
CA GLY A 172 -0.31 -4.11 -18.25
C GLY A 172 -1.84 -4.03 -18.24
N ASP A 173 -2.46 -3.84 -19.40
CA ASP A 173 -3.93 -3.86 -19.57
C ASP A 173 -4.54 -5.28 -19.35
N GLY A 174 -4.27 -5.93 -18.22
CA GLY A 174 -4.92 -7.18 -17.79
C GLY A 174 -4.24 -8.49 -18.20
N ASP A 175 -3.14 -8.47 -18.97
CA ASP A 175 -2.36 -9.68 -19.26
C ASP A 175 -1.45 -10.04 -18.07
N LEU A 176 -2.06 -10.59 -17.03
CA LEU A 176 -1.35 -11.31 -15.98
C LEU A 176 -0.53 -12.44 -16.64
N PRO A 177 0.78 -12.55 -16.35
CA PRO A 177 1.48 -13.81 -16.61
C PRO A 177 0.71 -14.89 -15.84
N LEU A 178 0.27 -15.93 -16.55
CA LEU A 178 -0.46 -17.08 -15.99
C LEU A 178 0.34 -17.71 -14.84
N LEU A 179 0.16 -17.19 -13.63
CA LEU A 179 0.50 -17.83 -12.37
C LEU A 179 -0.79 -18.43 -11.81
N SER A 180 -1.40 -19.32 -12.60
CA SER A 180 -2.38 -20.28 -12.09
C SER A 180 -1.65 -21.59 -11.81
N SER A 181 -1.22 -21.77 -10.58
CA SER A 181 -0.99 -23.07 -9.94
C SER A 181 -1.18 -22.89 -8.45
#